data_AF-A0A0U2MB74-F1
#
_entry.id   AF-A0A0U2MB74-F1
#
_cell.length_a   1.000
_cell.length_b   1.000
_cell.length_c   1.000
_cell.angle_alpha   90.00
_cell.angle_beta   90.00
_cell.angle_gamma   90.00
#
_symmetry.space_group_name_H-M   'P 1'
#
loop_
_entity.id
_entity.type
_entity.pdbx_description
1 polymer ?
#
loop_
_entity_poly.entity_id
_entity_poly.type
_entity_poly.pdbx_seq_one_letter_code
_entity_poly.pdbx_strand_id
1 'polypeptide(L)'
;MLGYAHAALGFSLSVFLLGPSPSVTLTSVIYSKLPDFDLKLRHRKSLHNVFAMLILTSVAFLMGPDAGLSALVAYSSHLLGDSLTVYGIYPFYPFSNKRFRLAKFKSSSPILNLGAVALSAALLFAKFKGL
;
A
#
# COMPACT_ATOMS: atom_id res chain seq x y z
N MET A 1 8.88 -2.90 2.26
CA MET A 1 8.41 -3.74 3.37
C MET A 1 8.11 -5.14 2.84
N LEU A 2 7.83 -6.15 3.67
CA LEU A 2 7.38 -7.45 3.15
C LEU A 2 5.91 -7.39 2.75
N GLY A 3 5.53 -8.17 1.75
CA GLY A 3 4.18 -8.11 1.16
C GLY A 3 3.04 -8.46 2.13
N TYR A 4 3.29 -9.24 3.19
CA TYR A 4 2.27 -9.50 4.21
C TYR A 4 2.02 -8.25 5.09
N ALA A 5 3.06 -7.49 5.40
CA ALA A 5 2.95 -6.29 6.21
C ALA A 5 2.31 -5.15 5.40
N HIS A 6 2.57 -5.08 4.08
CA HIS A 6 1.85 -4.20 3.16
C HIS A 6 0.35 -4.53 3.14
N ALA A 7 0.00 -5.81 3.01
CA ALA A 7 -1.39 -6.25 3.01
C ALA A 7 -2.10 -5.94 4.34
N ALA A 8 -1.44 -6.23 5.48
CA ALA A 8 -1.99 -5.92 6.80
C ALA A 8 -2.25 -4.42 6.99
N LEU A 9 -1.27 -3.58 6.64
CA LEU A 9 -1.37 -2.13 6.80
C LEU A 9 -2.40 -1.52 5.84
N GLY A 10 -2.38 -1.92 4.57
CA GLY A 10 -3.35 -1.42 3.58
C GLY A 10 -4.78 -1.82 3.92
N PHE A 11 -5.01 -3.06 4.35
CA PHE A 11 -6.32 -3.53 4.81
C PHE A 11 -6.80 -2.76 6.05
N SER A 12 -6.00 -2.74 7.11
CA SER A 12 -6.37 -2.11 8.38
C SER A 12 -6.62 -0.61 8.24
N LEU A 13 -5.80 0.11 7.47
CA LEU A 13 -5.97 1.53 7.22
C LEU A 13 -7.25 1.81 6.41
N SER A 14 -7.55 0.98 5.41
CA SER A 14 -8.77 1.13 4.61
C SER A 14 -10.02 0.85 5.44
N VAL A 15 -10.02 -0.20 6.26
CA VAL A 15 -11.13 -0.51 7.19
C VAL A 15 -11.31 0.58 8.24
N PHE A 16 -10.21 1.12 8.79
CA PHE A 16 -10.27 2.19 9.76
C PHE A 16 -10.96 3.44 9.18
N LEU A 17 -10.52 3.88 7.99
CA LEU A 17 -11.01 5.10 7.36
C LEU A 17 -12.41 4.96 6.74
N LEU A 18 -12.69 3.84 6.06
CA LEU A 18 -13.88 3.67 5.23
C LEU A 18 -14.93 2.73 5.83
N GLY A 19 -14.56 1.99 6.87
CA GLY A 19 -15.40 0.94 7.45
C GLY A 19 -15.24 -0.42 6.74
N PRO A 20 -15.67 -1.51 7.40
CA PRO A 20 -15.61 -2.83 6.81
C PRO A 20 -16.76 -3.02 5.80
N SER A 21 -16.41 -3.25 4.54
CA SER A 21 -17.34 -3.70 3.50
C SER A 21 -16.66 -4.76 2.60
N PRO A 22 -17.42 -5.56 1.84
CA PRO A 22 -16.84 -6.52 0.90
C PRO A 22 -15.90 -5.88 -0.14
N SER A 23 -16.32 -4.75 -0.70
CA SER A 23 -15.54 -3.93 -1.65
C SER A 23 -14.25 -3.41 -1.02
N VAL A 24 -14.30 -2.83 0.18
CA VAL A 24 -13.11 -2.33 0.90
C VAL A 24 -12.15 -3.48 1.21
N THR A 25 -12.66 -4.60 1.72
CA THR A 25 -11.85 -5.78 2.05
C THR A 25 -11.14 -6.35 0.82
N LEU A 26 -11.87 -6.54 -0.27
CA LEU A 26 -11.34 -7.10 -1.50
C LEU A 26 -10.28 -6.18 -2.13
N THR A 27 -10.63 -4.91 -2.31
CA THR A 27 -9.73 -3.94 -2.97
C THR A 27 -8.49 -3.65 -2.15
N SER A 28 -8.60 -3.48 -0.83
CA SER A 28 -7.43 -3.16 0.00
C SER A 28 -6.38 -4.28 -0.02
N VAL A 29 -6.80 -5.56 0.01
CA VAL A 29 -5.88 -6.71 -0.07
C VAL A 29 -5.23 -6.83 -1.45
N ILE A 30 -6.00 -6.62 -2.53
CA ILE A 30 -5.45 -6.68 -3.89
C ILE A 30 -4.48 -5.53 -4.13
N TYR A 31 -4.90 -4.28 -3.89
CA TYR A 31 -4.14 -3.09 -4.26
C TYR A 31 -2.95 -2.81 -3.34
N SER A 32 -2.96 -3.30 -2.10
CA SER A 32 -1.75 -3.28 -1.24
C SER A 32 -0.64 -4.23 -1.70
N LYS A 33 -0.96 -5.23 -2.52
CA LYS A 33 0.02 -6.19 -3.07
C LYS A 33 0.28 -6.01 -4.56
N LEU A 34 -0.59 -5.29 -5.25
CA LEU A 34 -0.49 -5.06 -6.68
C LEU A 34 0.89 -4.52 -7.11
N PRO A 35 1.54 -3.60 -6.39
CA PRO A 35 2.88 -3.12 -6.80
C PRO A 35 3.94 -4.22 -6.82
N ASP A 36 3.87 -5.20 -5.91
CA ASP A 36 4.83 -6.31 -5.83
C ASP A 36 4.80 -7.24 -7.05
N PHE A 37 3.82 -7.11 -7.96
CA PHE A 37 3.82 -7.87 -9.21
C PHE A 37 4.97 -7.47 -10.12
N ASP A 38 5.48 -6.23 -10.06
CA ASP A 38 6.62 -5.79 -10.87
C ASP A 38 7.96 -6.40 -10.43
N LEU A 39 8.00 -7.00 -9.22
CA LEU A 39 9.15 -7.78 -8.74
C LEU A 39 9.43 -8.99 -9.63
N LYS A 40 8.37 -9.62 -10.15
CA LYS A 40 8.48 -10.77 -11.05
C LYS A 40 9.03 -10.37 -12.41
N LEU A 41 8.80 -9.12 -12.81
CA LEU A 41 9.27 -8.54 -14.07
C LEU A 41 10.65 -7.89 -13.95
N ARG A 42 11.33 -8.03 -12.80
CA ARG A 42 12.66 -7.46 -12.49
C ARG A 42 12.75 -5.93 -12.57
N HIS A 43 11.62 -5.23 -12.66
CA HIS A 43 11.54 -3.77 -12.74
C HIS A 43 10.73 -3.21 -11.57
N ARG A 44 11.36 -2.98 -10.40
CA ARG A 44 10.81 -2.21 -9.25
C ARG A 44 10.63 -0.72 -9.57
N LYS A 45 9.93 -0.41 -10.65
CA LYS A 45 9.73 0.96 -11.15
C LYS A 45 8.35 1.12 -11.78
N SER A 46 7.92 0.11 -12.53
CA SER A 46 6.71 0.19 -13.35
C SER A 46 5.45 0.33 -12.52
N LEU A 47 5.39 -0.28 -11.34
CA LEU A 47 4.26 -0.14 -10.42
C LEU A 47 4.61 0.69 -9.17
N HIS A 48 5.88 0.93 -8.90
CA HIS A 48 6.33 1.73 -7.75
C HIS A 48 6.38 3.24 -8.05
N ASN A 49 5.33 3.78 -8.67
CA ASN A 49 5.21 5.20 -9.05
C ASN A 49 3.78 5.71 -8.91
N VAL A 50 3.61 7.04 -8.86
CA VAL A 50 2.30 7.66 -8.59
C VAL A 50 1.35 7.55 -9.79
N PHE A 51 1.87 7.46 -11.01
CA PHE A 51 1.02 7.34 -12.20
C PHE A 51 0.36 5.97 -12.28
N ALA A 52 1.11 4.89 -12.03
CA ALA A 52 0.59 3.53 -11.96
C ALA A 52 -0.44 3.42 -10.83
N MET A 53 -0.17 4.01 -9.66
CA MET A 53 -1.13 4.09 -8.57
C MET A 53 -2.44 4.75 -9.03
N LEU A 54 -2.39 5.97 -9.60
CA LEU A 54 -3.59 6.69 -10.00
C LEU A 54 -4.38 5.96 -11.09
N ILE A 55 -3.70 5.45 -12.13
CA ILE A 55 -4.36 4.71 -13.23
C ILE A 55 -5.02 3.44 -12.71
N LEU A 56 -4.29 2.61 -11.97
CA LEU A 56 -4.81 1.32 -11.52
C LEU A 56 -5.93 1.50 -10.50
N THR A 57 -5.79 2.42 -9.55
CA THR A 57 -6.82 2.68 -8.53
C THR A 57 -8.08 3.31 -9.13
N SER A 58 -7.95 4.07 -10.23
CA SER A 58 -9.11 4.58 -11.00
C SER A 58 -10.02 3.45 -11.52
N VAL A 59 -9.45 2.28 -11.85
CA VAL A 59 -10.25 1.10 -12.27
C VAL A 59 -11.13 0.59 -11.13
N ALA A 60 -10.67 0.64 -9.88
CA ALA A 60 -11.47 0.21 -8.72
C ALA A 60 -12.69 1.11 -8.47
N PHE A 61 -12.69 2.37 -8.92
CA PHE A 61 -13.87 3.23 -8.84
C PHE A 61 -15.05 2.73 -9.69
N LEU A 62 -14.81 1.89 -10.70
CA LEU A 62 -15.87 1.24 -11.46
C LEU A 62 -16.71 0.27 -10.60
N MET A 63 -16.17 -0.18 -9.46
CA MET A 63 -16.88 -1.03 -8.49
C MET A 63 -17.63 -0.22 -7.42
N GLY A 64 -17.41 1.10 -7.36
CA GLY A 64 -17.98 2.00 -6.36
C GLY A 64 -16.94 2.96 -5.75
N PRO A 65 -17.39 4.08 -5.15
CA PRO A 65 -16.48 5.06 -4.54
C PRO A 65 -15.65 4.49 -3.39
N ASP A 66 -16.23 3.61 -2.57
CA ASP A 66 -15.55 2.96 -1.44
C ASP A 66 -14.45 2.00 -1.89
N ALA A 67 -14.71 1.23 -2.96
CA ALA A 67 -13.72 0.38 -3.62
C ALA A 67 -12.53 1.18 -4.17
N GLY A 68 -12.82 2.29 -4.85
CA GLY A 68 -11.81 3.20 -5.40
C GLY A 68 -10.95 3.86 -4.32
N LEU A 69 -11.59 4.41 -3.28
CA LEU A 69 -10.88 5.03 -2.15
C LEU A 69 -10.05 4.01 -1.37
N SER A 70 -10.59 2.81 -1.14
CA SER A 70 -9.86 1.71 -0.49
C SER A 70 -8.63 1.29 -1.30
N ALA A 71 -8.77 1.13 -2.61
CA ALA A 71 -7.66 0.84 -3.51
C ALA A 71 -6.58 1.93 -3.44
N LEU A 72 -6.98 3.21 -3.46
CA LEU A 72 -6.07 4.35 -3.38
C LEU A 72 -5.31 4.39 -2.05
N VAL A 73 -6.01 4.21 -0.92
CA VAL A 73 -5.40 4.15 0.42
C VAL A 73 -4.42 2.99 0.51
N ALA A 74 -4.83 1.79 0.09
CA ALA A 74 -4.00 0.60 0.16
C ALA A 74 -2.73 0.71 -0.70
N TYR A 75 -2.85 1.15 -1.95
CA TYR A 75 -1.69 1.35 -2.85
C TYR A 75 -0.77 2.46 -2.33
N SER A 76 -1.34 3.57 -1.84
CA SER A 76 -0.55 4.66 -1.24
C SER A 76 0.24 4.16 -0.03
N SER A 77 -0.39 3.37 0.85
CA SER A 77 0.28 2.79 2.01
C SER A 77 1.44 1.88 1.62
N HIS A 78 1.30 1.12 0.51
CA HIS A 78 2.39 0.33 -0.05
C HIS A 78 3.56 1.21 -0.49
N LEU A 79 3.31 2.24 -1.31
CA LEU A 79 4.37 3.14 -1.79
C LEU A 79 5.09 3.85 -0.64
N LEU A 80 4.33 4.29 0.38
CA LEU A 80 4.90 4.87 1.59
C LEU A 80 5.76 3.85 2.36
N GLY A 81 5.27 2.62 2.56
CA GLY A 81 6.02 1.56 3.20
C GLY A 81 7.31 1.19 2.47
N ASP A 82 7.31 1.22 1.14
CA ASP A 82 8.50 0.96 0.32
C ASP A 82 9.46 2.15 0.26
N SER A 83 8.95 3.38 0.37
CA SER A 83 9.78 4.59 0.51
C SER A 83 10.65 4.56 1.78
N LEU A 84 10.25 3.83 2.82
CA LEU A 84 11.05 3.63 4.03
C LEU A 84 12.20 2.63 3.86
N THR A 85 12.24 1.91 2.73
CA THR A 85 13.25 0.87 2.49
C THR A 85 14.45 1.36 1.68
N VAL A 86 15.52 0.56 1.72
CA VAL A 86 16.68 0.74 0.84
C VAL A 86 16.33 0.67 -0.64
N TYR A 87 15.20 0.07 -1.05
CA TYR A 87 14.81 0.07 -2.46
C TYR A 87 14.14 1.39 -2.85
N GLY A 88 13.28 1.93 -1.99
CA GLY A 88 12.52 3.15 -2.26
C GLY A 88 11.48 2.95 -3.35
N ILE A 89 10.98 4.07 -3.85
CA ILE A 89 10.04 4.14 -4.99
C ILE A 89 10.59 5.08 -6.07
N TYR A 90 9.93 5.14 -7.22
CA TYR A 90 10.26 6.05 -8.33
C TYR A 90 9.03 6.87 -8.69
N PRO A 91 8.68 7.89 -7.89
CA PRO A 91 7.37 8.54 -7.94
C PRO A 91 6.99 8.99 -9.34
N PHE A 92 7.97 9.47 -10.12
CA PHE A 92 7.76 10.08 -11.43
C PHE A 92 8.19 9.21 -12.63
N TYR A 93 8.41 7.90 -12.45
CA TYR A 93 8.64 6.98 -13.57
C TYR A 93 7.35 6.84 -14.41
N PRO A 94 7.40 6.81 -15.77
CA PRO A 94 8.58 6.68 -16.63
C PRO A 94 9.27 8.00 -17.03
N PHE A 95 8.69 9.15 -16.69
CA PHE A 95 9.25 10.46 -17.06
C PHE A 95 10.56 10.80 -16.34
N SER A 96 10.80 10.20 -15.17
CA SER A 96 12.03 10.38 -14.41
C SER A 96 12.45 9.09 -13.70
N ASN A 97 13.75 8.81 -13.74
CA ASN A 97 14.37 7.70 -13.05
C ASN A 97 14.88 8.07 -11.63
N LYS A 98 14.49 9.24 -11.10
CA LYS A 98 14.89 9.67 -9.75
C LYS A 98 14.21 8.79 -8.69
N ARG A 99 15.03 8.18 -7.84
CA ARG A 99 14.61 7.33 -6.73
C ARG A 99 14.27 8.19 -5.51
N PHE A 100 13.13 7.93 -4.88
CA PHE A 100 12.70 8.57 -3.64
C PHE A 100 12.72 7.59 -2.48
N ARG A 101 13.23 8.05 -1.33
CA ARG A 101 13.33 7.29 -0.08
C ARG A 101 13.22 8.24 1.11
N LEU A 102 12.47 7.83 2.12
CA LEU A 102 12.35 8.52 3.41
C LEU A 102 13.30 7.92 4.46
N ALA A 103 13.58 6.62 4.37
CA ALA A 103 14.48 5.91 5.27
C ALA A 103 15.27 4.82 4.51
N LYS A 104 16.08 4.05 5.24
CA LYS A 104 16.97 3.01 4.67
C LYS A 104 16.82 1.65 5.35
N PHE A 105 15.62 1.28 5.77
CA PHE A 105 15.38 -0.04 6.34
C PHE A 105 15.57 -1.13 5.27
N LYS A 106 16.12 -2.29 5.64
CA LYS A 106 16.02 -3.48 4.78
C LYS A 106 14.55 -3.90 4.69
N SER A 107 14.10 -4.42 3.55
CA SER A 107 12.71 -4.90 3.41
C SER A 107 12.37 -5.98 4.45
N SER A 108 13.36 -6.79 4.86
CA SER A 108 13.25 -7.80 5.91
C SER A 108 13.48 -7.28 7.34
N SER A 109 13.57 -5.96 7.55
CA SER A 109 13.78 -5.39 8.89
C SER A 109 12.63 -5.79 9.83
N PRO A 110 12.91 -6.46 10.96
CA PRO A 110 11.87 -6.82 11.92
C PRO A 110 11.14 -5.61 12.47
N ILE A 111 11.86 -4.52 12.75
CA ILE A 111 11.29 -3.27 13.28
C ILE A 111 10.25 -2.70 12.33
N LEU A 112 10.58 -2.60 11.03
CA LEU A 112 9.65 -2.04 10.04
C LEU A 112 8.40 -2.91 9.89
N ASN A 113 8.56 -4.24 9.75
CA ASN A 113 7.44 -5.14 9.51
C ASN A 113 6.57 -5.34 10.76
N LEU A 114 7.18 -5.51 11.95
CA LEU A 114 6.44 -5.59 13.21
C LEU A 114 5.75 -4.27 13.54
N GLY A 115 6.39 -3.13 13.29
CA GLY A 115 5.77 -1.81 13.46
C GLY A 115 4.52 -1.66 12.60
N ALA A 116 4.58 -2.05 11.33
CA ALA A 116 3.41 -2.01 10.44
C ALA A 116 2.29 -2.96 10.90
N VAL A 117 2.62 -4.18 11.35
CA VAL A 117 1.62 -5.13 11.88
C VAL A 117 1.01 -4.63 13.19
N ALA A 118 1.83 -4.09 14.10
CA ALA A 118 1.35 -3.52 15.36
C ALA A 118 0.43 -2.32 15.13
N LEU A 119 0.80 -1.42 14.21
CA LEU A 119 -0.07 -0.32 13.77
C LEU A 119 -1.37 -0.84 13.16
N SER A 120 -1.31 -1.90 12.35
CA SER A 120 -2.50 -2.52 11.76
C SER A 120 -3.46 -3.03 12.84
N ALA A 121 -2.95 -3.70 13.86
CA ALA A 121 -3.74 -4.18 14.99
C ALA A 121 -4.34 -3.01 15.79
N ALA A 122 -3.56 -1.96 16.04
CA ALA A 122 -4.04 -0.77 16.75
C ALA A 122 -5.16 -0.05 16.00
N LEU A 123 -5.05 0.09 14.67
CA LEU A 123 -6.09 0.70 13.83
C LEU A 123 -7.40 -0.10 13.86
N LEU A 124 -7.31 -1.43 13.71
CA LEU A 124 -8.50 -2.29 13.79
C LEU A 124 -9.13 -2.25 15.18
N PHE A 125 -8.31 -2.31 16.24
CA PHE A 125 -8.80 -2.19 17.61
C PHE A 125 -9.53 -0.86 17.84
N ALA A 126 -8.95 0.26 17.40
CA ALA A 126 -9.58 1.57 17.50
C ALA A 126 -10.93 1.60 16.76
N LYS A 127 -10.97 1.11 15.51
CA LYS A 127 -12.19 1.09 14.69
C LYS A 127 -13.33 0.33 15.36
N PHE A 128 -13.05 -0.87 15.87
CA PHE A 128 -14.09 -1.72 16.47
C PHE A 128 -14.44 -1.33 17.91
N LYS A 129 -13.58 -0.58 18.60
CA LYS A 129 -13.91 0.06 19.87
C LYS A 129 -14.79 1.31 19.71
N GLY A 130 -14.94 1.82 18.47
CA GLY A 130 -15.69 3.04 18.18
C GLY A 130 -14.90 4.32 18.46
N LEU A 131 -13.57 4.26 18.39
CA LEU A 131 -12.68 5.42 18.45
C LEU A 131 -12.47 6.04 17.05
#